data_AF-A0A6L6G7G7-F1
#
_entry.id   AF-A0A6L6G7G7-F1
#
_cell.length_a   1.000
_cell.length_b   1.000
_cell.length_c   1.000
_cell.angle_alpha   90.00
_cell.angle_beta   90.00
_cell.angle_gamma   90.00
#
_symmetry.space_group_name_H-M   'P 1'
#
loop_
_entity.id
_entity.type
_entity.pdbx_description
1 polymer ?
#
loop_
_entity_poly.entity_id
_entity_poly.type
_entity_poly.pdbx_seq_one_letter_code
_entity_poly.pdbx_strand_id
1 'polypeptide(L)'
;MDKVKKRRNEKIKVAAENENWDEVLRLLDQEYENSLRKDRSYGLLSTNFLYNKENAFQELEDYICSSFNPLDYLIMKELMEKLYNEIFKLTEFDFKIIIGYFFEEKNKSQLARELEVDNKTISNHLNKIYLILKEKLKDYY
;
A
#
# COMPACT_ATOMS: atom_id res chain seq x y z
N MET A 1 6.79 -36.01 -4.00
CA MET A 1 5.51 -36.06 -3.26
C MET A 1 5.82 -35.98 -1.77
N ASP A 2 5.24 -35.02 -1.05
CA ASP A 2 5.54 -34.78 0.37
C ASP A 2 5.18 -36.00 1.24
N LYS A 3 6.10 -36.44 2.10
CA LYS A 3 5.93 -37.60 2.99
C LYS A 3 4.72 -37.44 3.91
N VAL A 4 4.40 -36.21 4.31
CA VAL A 4 3.24 -35.89 5.17
C VAL A 4 1.93 -36.12 4.41
N LYS A 5 1.83 -35.60 3.17
CA LYS A 5 0.65 -35.78 2.33
C LYS A 5 0.38 -37.24 1.98
N LYS A 6 1.44 -38.01 1.72
CA LYS A 6 1.32 -39.45 1.45
C LYS A 6 0.71 -40.21 2.64
N ARG A 7 1.25 -39.99 3.85
CA ARG A 7 0.74 -40.61 5.08
C ARG A 7 -0.70 -40.19 5.39
N ARG A 8 -1.05 -38.93 5.18
CA ARG A 8 -2.43 -38.44 5.34
C ARG A 8 -3.39 -39.17 4.40
N ASN A 9 -3.04 -39.25 3.11
CA ASN A 9 -3.89 -39.90 2.12
C ASN A 9 -4.05 -41.41 2.39
N GLU A 10 -3.00 -42.08 2.88
CA GLU A 10 -3.10 -43.47 3.35
C GLU A 10 -4.07 -43.60 4.52
N LYS A 11 -4.02 -42.69 5.51
CA LYS A 11 -4.97 -42.68 6.63
C LYS A 11 -6.41 -42.39 6.20
N ILE A 12 -6.62 -41.51 5.23
CA ILE A 12 -7.95 -41.22 4.69
C ILE A 12 -8.56 -42.50 4.07
N LYS A 13 -7.77 -43.26 3.31
CA LYS A 13 -8.23 -44.53 2.72
C LYS A 13 -8.63 -45.53 3.80
N VAL A 14 -7.79 -45.72 4.80
CA VAL A 14 -8.08 -46.64 5.92
C VAL A 14 -9.31 -46.18 6.73
N ALA A 15 -9.47 -44.87 6.95
CA ALA A 15 -10.64 -44.34 7.64
C ALA A 15 -11.93 -44.56 6.83
N ALA A 16 -11.89 -44.34 5.51
CA ALA A 16 -13.01 -44.59 4.62
C ALA A 16 -13.38 -46.08 4.53
N GLU A 17 -12.38 -46.98 4.48
CA GLU A 17 -12.59 -48.44 4.50
C GLU A 17 -13.24 -48.92 5.81
N ASN A 18 -13.00 -48.22 6.92
CA ASN A 18 -13.60 -48.49 8.22
C ASN A 18 -14.89 -47.68 8.48
N GLU A 19 -15.45 -47.01 7.46
CA GLU A 19 -16.64 -46.14 7.55
C GLU A 19 -16.55 -45.03 8.62
N ASN A 20 -15.33 -44.65 9.02
CA ASN A 20 -15.08 -43.60 9.99
C ASN A 20 -15.02 -42.23 9.30
N TRP A 21 -16.20 -41.69 8.97
CA TRP A 21 -16.34 -40.44 8.24
C TRP A 21 -15.86 -39.21 9.04
N ASP A 22 -15.96 -39.23 10.37
CA ASP A 22 -15.43 -38.15 11.22
C ASP A 22 -13.92 -38.00 11.07
N GLU A 23 -13.19 -39.11 11.03
CA GLU A 23 -11.74 -39.11 10.80
C GLU A 23 -11.39 -38.70 9.36
N VAL A 24 -12.20 -39.07 8.38
CA VAL A 24 -12.03 -38.61 6.98
C VAL A 24 -12.14 -37.09 6.91
N LEU A 25 -13.19 -36.49 7.48
CA LEU A 25 -13.39 -35.04 7.51
C LEU A 25 -12.23 -34.33 8.21
N ARG A 26 -11.86 -34.81 9.41
CA ARG A 26 -10.74 -34.25 10.19
C ARG A 26 -9.41 -34.27 9.42
N LEU A 27 -9.14 -35.32 8.65
CA LEU A 27 -7.92 -35.44 7.84
C LEU A 27 -7.96 -34.53 6.61
N LEU A 28 -9.13 -34.33 5.99
CA LEU A 28 -9.29 -33.38 4.89
C LEU A 28 -9.04 -31.94 5.35
N ASP A 29 -9.57 -31.56 6.52
CA ASP A 29 -9.40 -30.21 7.09
C ASP A 29 -7.99 -29.93 7.62
N GLN A 30 -7.16 -30.97 7.77
CA GLN A 30 -5.84 -30.86 8.40
C GLN A 30 -4.91 -29.83 7.73
N GLU A 31 -4.95 -29.71 6.39
CA GLU A 31 -4.12 -28.72 5.68
C GLU A 31 -4.56 -27.29 5.99
N TYR A 32 -5.87 -27.05 6.04
CA TYR A 32 -6.46 -25.75 6.39
C TYR A 32 -6.15 -25.36 7.83
N GLU A 33 -6.39 -26.27 8.79
CA GLU A 33 -6.10 -26.05 10.21
C GLU A 33 -4.62 -25.78 10.49
N ASN A 34 -3.72 -26.45 9.76
CA ASN A 34 -2.29 -26.19 9.85
C ASN A 34 -1.93 -24.80 9.31
N SER A 35 -2.59 -24.35 8.24
CA SER A 35 -2.42 -22.98 7.72
C SER A 35 -2.85 -21.97 8.77
N LEU A 36 -4.06 -22.10 9.33
CA LEU A 36 -4.56 -21.22 10.39
C LEU A 36 -3.63 -21.17 11.61
N ARG A 37 -3.06 -22.32 12.01
CA ARG A 37 -2.09 -22.36 13.12
C ARG A 37 -0.80 -21.63 12.78
N LYS A 38 -0.32 -21.76 11.55
CA LYS A 38 0.87 -21.06 11.07
C LYS A 38 0.63 -19.55 11.05
N ASP A 39 -0.51 -19.10 10.54
CA ASP A 39 -0.88 -17.69 10.50
C ASP A 39 -0.90 -17.08 11.91
N ARG A 40 -1.50 -17.78 12.89
CA ARG A 40 -1.46 -17.35 14.30
C ARG A 40 -0.04 -17.21 14.87
N SER A 41 0.90 -18.07 14.46
CA SER A 41 2.31 -17.97 14.91
C SER A 41 3.02 -16.72 14.41
N TYR A 42 2.52 -16.13 13.32
CA TYR A 42 2.98 -14.85 12.78
C TYR A 42 2.12 -13.66 13.23
N GLY A 43 1.15 -13.87 14.14
CA GLY A 43 0.23 -12.84 14.57
C GLY A 43 -0.78 -12.42 13.50
N LEU A 44 -1.00 -13.25 12.48
CA LEU A 44 -1.98 -13.01 11.43
C LEU A 44 -3.35 -13.57 11.84
N LEU A 45 -4.41 -12.87 11.43
CA LEU A 45 -5.80 -13.21 11.70
C LEU A 45 -6.57 -13.23 10.38
N SER A 46 -7.51 -14.18 10.24
CA SER A 46 -8.37 -14.24 9.04
C SER A 46 -9.28 -13.02 8.98
N THR A 47 -9.57 -12.53 7.77
CA THR A 47 -10.54 -11.46 7.52
C THR A 47 -11.96 -11.86 7.91
N ASN A 48 -12.29 -13.15 7.80
CA ASN A 48 -13.59 -13.71 8.19
C ASN A 48 -13.62 -14.08 9.68
N PHE A 49 -12.64 -13.62 10.46
CA PHE A 49 -12.63 -13.85 11.89
C PHE A 49 -13.82 -13.12 12.53
N LEU A 50 -14.70 -13.90 13.16
CA LEU A 50 -15.82 -13.38 13.91
C LEU A 50 -15.36 -12.89 15.27
N TYR A 51 -15.67 -11.65 15.59
CA TYR A 51 -15.47 -11.10 16.92
C TYR A 51 -16.77 -10.51 17.44
N ASN A 52 -16.96 -10.57 18.76
CA ASN A 52 -18.16 -10.02 19.39
C ASN A 52 -17.96 -8.53 19.61
N LYS A 53 -18.77 -7.73 18.92
CA LYS A 53 -18.91 -6.30 19.18
C LYS A 53 -20.34 -6.00 19.56
N GLU A 54 -20.55 -5.44 20.75
CA GLU A 54 -21.86 -4.91 21.18
C GLU A 54 -23.02 -5.93 21.05
N ASN A 55 -22.76 -7.21 21.37
CA ASN A 55 -23.71 -8.33 21.29
C ASN A 55 -24.05 -8.81 19.86
N ALA A 56 -23.26 -8.43 18.85
CA ALA A 56 -23.32 -9.00 17.50
C ALA A 56 -21.95 -9.59 17.12
N PHE A 57 -21.98 -10.74 16.43
CA PHE A 57 -20.78 -11.25 15.76
C PHE A 57 -20.61 -10.48 14.45
N GLN A 58 -19.43 -9.89 14.27
CA GLN A 58 -19.04 -9.18 13.04
C GLN A 58 -17.75 -9.80 12.49
N GLU A 59 -17.60 -9.81 11.17
CA GLU A 59 -16.36 -10.27 10.54
C GLU A 59 -15.31 -9.15 10.62
N LEU A 60 -14.04 -9.51 10.73
CA LEU A 60 -12.95 -8.53 10.77
C LEU A 60 -12.92 -7.67 9.49
N GLU A 61 -13.27 -8.23 8.34
CA GLU A 61 -13.35 -7.54 7.06
C GLU A 61 -14.30 -6.33 7.08
N ASP A 62 -15.41 -6.41 7.83
CA ASP A 62 -16.37 -5.31 7.98
C ASP A 62 -15.73 -4.04 8.58
N TYR A 63 -14.58 -4.18 9.25
CA TYR A 63 -13.81 -3.09 9.86
C TYR A 63 -12.64 -2.61 9.03
N ILE A 64 -12.19 -3.40 8.07
CA ILE A 64 -11.05 -3.05 7.23
C ILE A 64 -11.57 -2.12 6.13
N CYS A 65 -11.61 -0.82 6.42
CA CYS A 65 -11.98 0.20 5.45
C CYS A 65 -10.94 0.23 4.32
N SER A 66 -11.38 -0.02 3.08
CA SER A 66 -10.54 -0.02 1.88
C SER A 66 -10.44 1.35 1.19
N SER A 67 -11.25 2.33 1.61
CA SER A 67 -11.32 3.65 0.99
C SER A 67 -10.57 4.70 1.79
N PHE A 68 -9.85 5.58 1.09
CA PHE A 68 -9.40 6.85 1.64
C PHE A 68 -10.60 7.60 2.24
N ASN A 69 -10.42 8.14 3.45
CA ASN A 69 -11.41 9.00 4.07
C ASN A 69 -11.78 10.13 3.09
N PRO A 70 -13.07 10.35 2.78
CA PRO A 70 -13.50 11.41 1.87
C PRO A 70 -12.93 12.79 2.21
N LEU A 71 -12.71 13.06 3.50
CA LEU A 71 -12.06 14.28 3.96
C LEU A 71 -10.59 14.36 3.54
N ASP A 72 -9.83 13.28 3.70
CA ASP A 72 -8.42 13.22 3.29
C ASP A 72 -8.30 13.39 1.76
N TYR A 73 -9.23 12.77 1.00
CA TYR A 73 -9.30 12.97 -0.44
C TYR A 73 -9.56 14.44 -0.81
N LEU A 74 -10.49 15.10 -0.11
CA LEU A 74 -10.79 16.51 -0.34
C LEU A 74 -9.58 17.40 -0.03
N ILE A 75 -8.92 17.20 1.12
CA ILE A 75 -7.71 17.94 1.51
C ILE A 75 -6.60 17.76 0.47
N MET A 76 -6.37 16.52 0.00
CA MET A 76 -5.38 16.25 -1.04
C MET A 76 -5.73 16.94 -2.36
N LYS A 77 -7.01 16.96 -2.74
CA LYS A 77 -7.46 17.65 -3.95
C LYS A 77 -7.22 19.16 -3.86
N GLU A 78 -7.61 19.79 -2.75
CA GLU A 78 -7.40 21.23 -2.53
C GLU A 78 -5.91 21.59 -2.52
N LEU A 79 -5.08 20.76 -1.87
CA LEU A 79 -3.63 20.91 -1.87
C LEU A 79 -3.05 20.84 -3.29
N MET A 80 -3.48 19.86 -4.11
CA MET A 80 -3.01 19.72 -5.49
C MET A 80 -3.43 20.91 -6.35
N GLU A 81 -4.68 21.36 -6.26
CA GLU A 81 -5.14 22.56 -6.97
C GLU A 81 -4.32 23.79 -6.57
N LYS A 82 -4.04 23.97 -5.27
CA LYS A 82 -3.21 25.07 -4.79
C LYS A 82 -1.77 24.97 -5.29
N LEU A 83 -1.16 23.78 -5.23
CA LEU A 83 0.18 23.52 -5.72
C LEU A 83 0.30 23.86 -7.21
N TYR A 84 -0.60 23.36 -8.05
CA TYR A 84 -0.58 23.66 -9.49
C TYR A 84 -0.74 25.15 -9.76
N ASN A 85 -1.66 25.81 -9.05
CA ASN A 85 -1.84 27.27 -9.16
C ASN A 85 -0.56 28.06 -8.82
N GLU A 86 0.23 27.62 -7.84
CA GLU A 86 1.51 28.29 -7.54
C GLU A 86 2.62 27.92 -8.53
N ILE A 87 2.67 26.66 -9.01
CA ILE A 87 3.63 26.24 -10.06
C ILE A 87 3.40 27.04 -11.35
N PHE A 88 2.16 27.27 -11.77
CA PHE A 88 1.85 28.04 -12.98
C PHE A 88 2.19 29.54 -12.89
N LYS A 89 2.43 30.06 -11.67
CA LYS A 89 2.90 31.45 -11.47
C LYS A 89 4.42 31.58 -11.54
N LEU A 90 5.14 30.45 -11.56
CA LEU A 90 6.59 30.47 -11.68
C LEU A 90 7.02 31.04 -13.04
N THR A 91 8.27 31.50 -13.12
CA THR A 91 8.85 31.88 -14.41
C THR A 91 8.91 30.67 -15.33
N GLU A 92 8.93 30.89 -16.65
CA GLU A 92 9.06 29.79 -17.61
C GLU A 92 10.29 28.91 -17.33
N PHE A 93 11.39 29.54 -16.90
CA PHE A 93 12.61 28.86 -16.51
C PHE A 93 12.43 27.97 -15.26
N ASP A 94 11.86 28.53 -14.19
CA ASP A 94 11.57 27.81 -12.94
C ASP A 94 10.55 26.68 -13.15
N PHE A 95 9.54 26.92 -13.99
CA PHE A 95 8.55 25.93 -14.38
C PHE A 95 9.21 24.74 -15.08
N LYS A 96 10.05 24.98 -16.10
CA LYS A 96 10.80 23.92 -16.80
C LYS A 96 11.68 23.11 -15.84
N ILE A 97 12.33 23.77 -14.87
CA ILE A 97 13.12 23.08 -13.84
C ILE A 97 12.25 22.17 -12.99
N ILE A 98 11.10 22.62 -12.50
CA ILE A 98 10.21 21.83 -11.65
C ILE A 98 9.61 20.64 -12.40
N ILE A 99 9.09 20.89 -13.60
CA ILE A 99 8.52 19.81 -14.43
C ILE A 99 9.59 18.77 -14.75
N GLY A 100 10.75 19.22 -15.24
CA GLY A 100 11.84 18.32 -15.57
C GLY A 100 12.36 17.52 -14.38
N TYR A 101 12.51 18.15 -13.21
CA TYR A 101 13.07 17.47 -12.04
C TYR A 101 12.08 16.50 -11.37
N PHE A 102 10.82 16.90 -11.17
CA PHE A 102 9.84 16.13 -10.38
C PHE A 102 8.93 15.24 -11.21
N PHE A 103 8.61 15.61 -12.46
CA PHE A 103 7.64 14.89 -13.29
C PHE A 103 8.29 14.09 -14.42
N GLU A 104 9.45 14.54 -14.91
CA GLU A 104 10.22 13.85 -15.95
C GLU A 104 11.44 13.09 -15.39
N GLU A 105 11.63 13.13 -14.07
CA GLU A 105 12.73 12.46 -13.33
C GLU A 105 14.14 12.79 -13.86
N LYS A 106 14.32 13.98 -14.46
CA LYS A 106 15.62 14.43 -14.96
C LYS A 106 16.53 14.80 -13.81
N ASN A 107 17.79 14.36 -13.91
CA ASN A 107 18.81 14.81 -12.97
C ASN A 107 19.29 16.24 -13.30
N LYS A 108 19.95 16.88 -12.33
CA LYS A 108 20.40 18.27 -12.45
C LYS A 108 21.33 18.49 -13.65
N SER A 109 22.19 17.53 -13.98
CA SER A 109 23.12 17.63 -15.11
C SER A 109 22.40 17.59 -16.46
N GLN A 110 21.32 16.81 -16.57
CA GLN A 110 20.46 16.81 -17.77
C GLN A 110 19.78 18.16 -17.94
N LEU A 111 19.19 18.70 -16.87
CA LEU A 111 18.53 20.02 -16.88
C LEU A 111 19.52 21.16 -17.17
N ALA A 112 20.69 21.12 -16.56
CA ALA A 112 21.75 22.09 -16.79
C ALA A 112 22.16 22.14 -18.27
N ARG A 113 22.32 20.97 -18.89
CA ARG A 113 22.63 20.85 -20.32
C ARG A 113 21.48 21.34 -21.22
N GLU A 114 20.24 20.99 -20.90
CA GLU A 114 19.06 21.38 -21.70
C GLU A 114 18.76 22.88 -21.62
N LEU A 115 19.01 23.48 -20.46
CA LEU A 115 18.75 24.89 -20.20
C LEU A 115 20.00 25.77 -20.38
N GLU A 116 21.11 25.19 -20.86
CA GLU A 116 22.39 25.87 -21.11
C GLU A 116 22.92 26.65 -19.90
N VAL A 117 22.77 26.08 -18.70
CA VAL A 117 23.26 26.64 -17.43
C VAL A 117 24.09 25.62 -16.67
N ASP A 118 24.69 26.04 -15.55
CA ASP A 118 25.43 25.14 -14.68
C ASP A 118 24.54 24.46 -13.62
N ASN A 119 25.03 23.36 -13.06
CA ASN A 119 24.34 22.59 -12.01
C ASN A 119 24.05 23.38 -10.72
N LYS A 120 24.88 24.38 -10.40
CA LYS A 120 24.69 25.23 -9.22
C LYS A 120 23.52 26.18 -9.46
N THR A 121 23.37 26.72 -10.67
CA THR A 121 22.20 27.50 -11.08
C THR A 121 20.91 26.68 -10.93
N ILE A 122 20.84 25.46 -11.48
CA ILE A 122 19.66 24.59 -11.29
C ILE A 122 19.35 24.35 -9.80
N SER A 123 20.38 24.08 -8.99
CA SER A 123 20.20 23.84 -7.54
C SER A 123 19.67 25.06 -6.80
N ASN A 124 20.16 26.25 -7.14
CA ASN A 124 19.70 27.51 -6.53
C ASN A 124 18.23 27.78 -6.85
N HIS A 125 17.83 27.56 -8.11
CA HIS A 125 16.44 27.72 -8.53
C HIS A 125 15.52 26.70 -7.84
N LEU A 126 15.89 25.41 -7.80
CA LEU A 126 15.14 24.39 -7.06
C LEU A 126 14.93 24.77 -5.59
N ASN A 127 15.99 25.21 -4.90
CA ASN A 127 15.91 25.64 -3.50
C ASN A 127 14.99 26.85 -3.32
N LYS A 128 15.09 27.85 -4.22
CA LYS A 128 14.24 29.03 -4.19
C LYS A 128 12.77 28.66 -4.38
N ILE A 129 12.47 27.82 -5.36
CA ILE A 129 11.10 27.37 -5.62
C ILE A 129 10.56 26.57 -4.43
N TYR A 130 11.36 25.68 -3.84
CA TYR A 130 10.98 24.93 -2.65
C TYR A 130 10.59 25.85 -1.48
N LEU A 131 11.37 26.91 -1.23
CA LEU A 131 11.04 27.90 -0.20
C LEU A 131 9.72 28.62 -0.48
N ILE A 132 9.50 29.05 -1.74
CA ILE A 132 8.26 29.70 -2.16
C ILE A 132 7.08 28.77 -1.96
N LEU A 133 7.14 27.54 -2.46
CA LEU A 133 6.05 26.58 -2.35
C LEU A 133 5.78 26.22 -0.88
N LYS A 134 6.82 26.03 -0.08
CA LYS A 134 6.67 25.77 1.37
C LYS A 134 5.94 26.90 2.08
N GLU A 135 6.26 28.15 1.77
CA GLU A 135 5.56 29.31 2.35
C GLU A 135 4.10 29.39 1.90
N LYS A 136 3.83 29.15 0.61
CA LYS A 136 2.48 29.24 0.02
C LYS A 136 1.55 28.10 0.41
N LEU A 137 2.11 26.96 0.81
CA LEU A 137 1.38 25.74 1.16
C LEU A 137 1.41 25.44 2.67
N LYS A 138 1.94 26.36 3.49
CA LYS A 138 2.04 26.20 4.95
C LYS A 138 0.72 25.90 5.65
N ASP A 139 -0.41 26.31 5.08
CA ASP A 139 -1.71 26.11 5.72
C ASP A 139 -2.22 24.67 5.57
N TYR A 140 -1.54 23.86 4.74
CA TYR A 140 -1.80 22.42 4.55
C TYR A 140 -0.81 21.53 5.31
N TYR A 141 0.17 22.11 6.02
CA TYR A 141 1.25 21.38 6.72
C TYR A 141 1.64 21.99 8.07
#